data_AF-D3PFJ7-F1
#
_entry.id   AF-D3PFJ7-F1
#
_cell.length_a   1.000
_cell.length_b   1.000
_cell.length_c   1.000
_cell.angle_alpha   90.00
_cell.angle_beta   90.00
_cell.angle_gamma   90.00
#
_symmetry.space_group_name_H-M   'P 1'
#
loop_
_entity.id
_entity.type
_entity.pdbx_description
1 polymer ?
#
loop_
_entity_poly.entity_id
_entity_poly.type
_entity_poly.pdbx_seq_one_letter_code
_entity_poly.pdbx_strand_id
1 'polypeptide(L)'
;MQKTCQICECKDEAKECSSRKHDCNKPKTMVECAYTCQKCKRGCKDHFASSYCQHYRSNHGCSGQYMRIYCQLTCGSCQQSCEDILSQQQCDRYKSIGKCSASYTKIYCRKTCNYCNDGGGGGHCGDKWSQSKCKREHECGNCWKSDVKSNCKKTCGLCGTCSDVMDLERCIYYQKNNYCLTDAKVQYWCKSSCKTCRND
;
A
#
# COMPACT_ATOMS: atom_id res chain seq x y z
N MET A 1 -11.40 7.22 18.92
CA MET A 1 -10.82 6.44 17.81
C MET A 1 -9.37 6.87 17.60
N GLN A 2 -8.41 5.99 17.87
CA GLN A 2 -6.99 6.27 17.64
C GLN A 2 -6.67 6.10 16.15
N LYS A 3 -6.29 7.20 15.50
CA LYS A 3 -5.88 7.23 14.08
C LYS A 3 -4.35 7.21 14.01
N THR A 4 -3.76 6.03 13.90
CA THR A 4 -2.30 5.83 13.84
C THR A 4 -1.82 5.25 12.51
N CYS A 5 -2.63 5.38 11.46
CA CYS A 5 -2.21 4.96 10.14
C CYS A 5 -1.10 5.88 9.62
N GLN A 6 -0.12 5.31 8.89
CA GLN A 6 0.76 6.05 7.97
C GLN A 6 -0.02 6.83 6.87
N ILE A 7 -1.35 6.70 6.86
CA ILE A 7 -2.29 7.48 6.04
C ILE A 7 -2.55 8.86 6.67
N CYS A 8 -2.54 8.98 8.00
CA CYS A 8 -2.69 10.27 8.68
C CYS A 8 -1.35 10.99 8.76
N GLU A 9 -1.36 12.32 8.62
CA GLU A 9 -0.18 13.14 8.90
C GLU A 9 0.23 12.91 10.36
N CYS A 10 1.40 12.33 10.59
CA CYS A 10 1.94 12.20 11.93
C CYS A 10 2.37 13.58 12.42
N LYS A 11 1.55 14.16 13.29
CA LYS A 11 1.74 15.46 13.91
C LYS A 11 1.21 15.44 15.34
N ASP A 12 1.67 16.40 16.12
CA ASP A 12 1.06 16.72 17.40
C ASP A 12 -0.21 17.56 17.15
N GLU A 13 -1.28 17.24 17.88
CA GLU A 13 -2.53 18.00 17.86
C GLU A 13 -2.49 19.17 18.85
N ALA A 14 -1.76 19.03 19.97
CA ALA A 14 -1.57 20.10 20.95
C ALA A 14 -0.30 20.93 20.68
N LYS A 15 -0.37 22.25 20.87
CA LYS A 15 0.76 23.16 20.64
C LYS A 15 1.88 23.03 21.69
N GLU A 16 1.54 22.55 22.88
CA GLU A 16 2.45 22.44 24.03
C GLU A 16 3.06 21.04 24.22
N CYS A 17 3.12 20.25 23.16
CA CYS A 17 3.70 18.90 23.24
C CYS A 17 5.18 18.92 23.62
N SER A 18 5.93 19.95 23.23
CA SER A 18 7.35 20.11 23.58
C SER A 18 7.60 20.13 25.10
N SER A 19 6.69 20.71 25.89
CA SER A 19 6.80 20.77 27.36
C SER A 19 6.24 19.53 28.07
N ARG A 20 5.41 18.74 27.39
CA ARG A 20 4.73 17.54 27.92
C ARG A 20 5.49 16.23 27.63
N LYS A 21 6.77 16.30 27.26
CA LYS A 21 7.57 15.13 26.84
C LYS A 21 7.72 14.06 27.94
N HIS A 22 7.74 14.47 29.20
CA HIS A 22 7.79 13.55 30.36
C HIS A 22 6.47 12.81 30.61
N ASP A 23 5.36 13.33 30.06
CA ASP A 23 4.01 12.80 30.23
C ASP A 23 3.62 11.78 29.15
N CYS A 24 4.57 11.31 28.35
CA CYS A 24 4.31 10.35 27.26
C CYS A 24 3.87 8.95 27.72
N ASN A 25 3.77 8.72 29.02
CA ASN A 25 3.10 7.57 29.63
C ASN A 25 1.60 7.80 29.88
N LYS A 26 1.13 9.05 29.88
CA LYS A 26 -0.29 9.39 30.07
C LYS A 26 -1.04 9.18 28.75
N PRO A 27 -2.17 8.43 28.75
CA PRO A 27 -2.92 8.13 27.53
C PRO A 27 -3.34 9.38 26.72
N LYS A 28 -3.74 10.45 27.41
CA LYS A 28 -4.12 11.74 26.80
C LYS A 28 -2.95 12.37 26.04
N THR A 29 -1.78 12.46 26.68
CA THR A 29 -0.57 13.00 26.06
C THR A 29 -0.08 12.14 24.90
N MET A 30 -0.18 10.82 24.98
CA MET A 30 0.19 9.95 23.86
C MET A 30 -0.64 10.19 22.59
N VAL A 31 -1.91 10.56 22.74
CA VAL A 31 -2.81 10.83 21.61
C VAL A 31 -2.57 12.24 21.08
N GLU A 32 -2.59 13.25 21.94
CA GLU A 32 -2.43 14.66 21.56
C GLU A 32 -1.02 14.98 21.06
N CYS A 33 -0.01 14.25 21.55
CA CYS A 33 1.41 14.47 21.27
C CYS A 33 2.06 13.25 20.61
N ALA A 34 1.35 12.61 19.68
CA ALA A 34 1.78 11.35 19.08
C ALA A 34 3.16 11.44 18.39
N TYR A 35 3.52 12.59 17.80
CA TYR A 35 4.83 12.79 17.19
C TYR A 35 5.90 13.01 18.26
N THR A 36 5.66 13.92 19.22
CA THR A 36 6.60 14.21 20.30
C THR A 36 6.87 12.99 21.19
N CYS A 37 5.85 12.18 21.45
CA CYS A 37 5.95 10.93 22.21
C CYS A 37 6.41 9.72 21.39
N GLN A 38 6.82 9.94 20.12
CA GLN A 38 7.30 8.91 19.20
C GLN A 38 6.31 7.73 19.04
N LYS A 39 5.01 8.01 19.16
CA LYS A 39 3.93 7.04 18.95
C LYS A 39 3.54 6.94 17.48
N CYS A 40 3.99 7.89 16.64
CA CYS A 40 3.95 7.79 15.20
C CYS A 40 5.26 8.32 14.58
N LYS A 41 5.50 7.97 13.31
CA LYS A 41 6.56 8.54 12.48
C LYS A 41 5.93 9.19 11.25
N ARG A 42 6.53 10.26 10.72
CA ARG A 42 6.14 10.80 9.41
C ARG A 42 6.40 9.74 8.35
N GLY A 43 5.33 9.25 7.72
CA GLY A 43 5.46 8.35 6.58
C GLY A 43 5.98 9.10 5.37
N CYS A 44 6.91 8.49 4.64
CA CYS A 44 7.33 8.99 3.34
C CYS A 44 6.21 8.74 2.34
N LYS A 45 5.54 9.81 1.91
CA LYS A 45 4.47 9.75 0.90
C LYS A 45 4.35 11.07 0.15
N ASP A 46 3.76 10.99 -1.03
CA ASP A 46 3.23 12.18 -1.69
C ASP A 46 1.90 12.57 -1.03
N HIS A 47 1.71 13.86 -0.83
CA HIS A 47 0.46 14.44 -0.33
C HIS A 47 -0.58 14.55 -1.44
N PHE A 48 -0.13 14.66 -2.70
CA PHE A 48 -0.99 14.63 -3.88
C PHE A 48 -1.04 13.24 -4.51
N ALA A 49 -2.06 13.02 -5.34
CA ALA A 49 -2.10 11.83 -6.19
C ALA A 49 -0.85 11.80 -7.09
N SER A 50 -0.33 10.60 -7.32
CA SER A 50 0.94 10.40 -8.02
C SER A 50 0.97 11.06 -9.41
N SER A 51 -0.16 11.13 -10.13
CA SER A 51 -0.26 11.81 -11.42
C SER A 51 0.08 13.30 -11.33
N TYR A 52 -0.35 13.99 -10.28
CA TYR A 52 -0.03 15.39 -10.07
C TYR A 52 1.46 15.56 -9.77
N CYS A 53 2.01 14.81 -8.84
CA CYS A 53 3.44 14.89 -8.52
C CYS A 53 4.34 14.56 -9.71
N GLN A 54 3.98 13.56 -10.53
CA GLN A 54 4.68 13.23 -11.78
C GLN A 54 4.61 14.37 -12.80
N HIS A 55 3.42 14.97 -12.96
CA HIS A 55 3.22 16.12 -13.84
C HIS A 55 4.08 17.32 -13.41
N TYR A 56 4.04 17.69 -12.13
CA TYR A 56 4.85 18.80 -11.62
C TYR A 56 6.35 18.51 -11.71
N ARG A 57 6.79 17.27 -11.42
CA ARG A 57 8.18 16.86 -11.59
C ARG A 57 8.64 17.03 -13.04
N SER A 58 7.79 16.70 -14.00
CA SER A 58 8.12 16.78 -15.43
C SER A 58 8.22 18.23 -15.92
N ASN A 59 7.38 19.13 -15.41
CA ASN A 59 7.33 20.53 -15.86
C ASN A 59 8.23 21.48 -15.06
N HIS A 60 8.48 21.19 -13.79
CA HIS A 60 9.14 22.11 -12.86
C HIS A 60 10.27 21.45 -12.05
N GLY A 61 10.50 20.15 -12.23
CA GLY A 61 11.51 19.41 -11.48
C GLY A 61 11.17 19.24 -10.00
N CYS A 62 12.19 18.96 -9.19
CA CYS A 62 12.08 18.69 -7.76
C CYS A 62 12.91 19.65 -6.88
N SER A 63 13.45 20.71 -7.48
CA SER A 63 14.25 21.74 -6.78
C SER A 63 13.38 22.66 -5.93
N GLY A 64 12.12 22.88 -6.31
CA GLY A 64 11.19 23.74 -5.58
C GLY A 64 10.75 23.18 -4.22
N GLN A 65 10.67 24.06 -3.21
CA GLN A 65 10.22 23.72 -1.85
C GLN A 65 8.85 23.05 -1.84
N TYR A 66 7.94 23.49 -2.73
CA TYR A 66 6.61 22.90 -2.89
C TYR A 66 6.70 21.39 -3.23
N MET A 67 7.52 21.04 -4.22
CA MET A 67 7.71 19.63 -4.62
C MET A 67 8.38 18.81 -3.53
N ARG A 68 9.35 19.40 -2.83
CA ARG A 68 10.02 18.75 -1.70
C ARG A 68 9.11 18.51 -0.50
N ILE A 69 8.04 19.28 -0.32
CA ILE A 69 7.11 19.12 0.81
C ILE A 69 5.95 18.20 0.44
N TYR A 70 5.35 18.39 -0.73
CA TYR A 70 4.10 17.71 -1.09
C TYR A 70 4.29 16.49 -1.99
N CYS A 71 5.45 16.33 -2.60
CA CYS A 71 5.78 15.24 -3.51
C CYS A 71 7.08 14.53 -3.10
N GLN A 72 7.28 14.34 -1.78
CA GLN A 72 8.53 13.86 -1.21
C GLN A 72 8.98 12.51 -1.77
N LEU A 73 8.02 11.60 -1.99
CA LEU A 73 8.29 10.27 -2.51
C LEU A 73 8.62 10.34 -4.01
N THR A 74 7.83 11.08 -4.79
CA THR A 74 8.07 11.27 -6.24
C THR A 74 9.40 11.98 -6.52
N CYS A 75 9.81 12.90 -5.66
CA CYS A 75 11.06 13.64 -5.76
C CYS A 75 12.26 12.95 -5.10
N GLY A 76 12.05 11.80 -4.44
CA GLY A 76 13.10 11.06 -3.76
C GLY A 76 13.73 11.82 -2.58
N SER A 77 13.05 12.86 -2.07
CA SER A 77 13.52 13.59 -0.88
C SER A 77 13.21 12.86 0.42
N CYS A 78 12.45 11.77 0.34
CA CYS A 78 12.35 10.75 1.38
C CYS A 78 12.33 9.35 0.75
N GLN A 79 12.63 8.35 1.55
CA GLN A 79 12.51 6.95 1.17
C GLN A 79 11.43 6.29 2.03
N GLN A 80 10.54 5.52 1.41
CA GLN A 80 9.64 4.63 2.15
C GLN A 80 10.48 3.53 2.79
N SER A 81 10.72 3.62 4.10
CA SER A 81 11.24 2.49 4.87
C SER A 81 10.08 1.63 5.35
N CYS A 82 10.15 0.33 5.07
CA CYS A 82 9.26 -0.63 5.70
C CYS A 82 9.87 -1.10 7.02
N GLU A 83 9.30 -0.62 8.11
CA GLU A 83 9.73 -0.90 9.47
C GLU A 83 8.54 -1.34 10.30
N ASP A 84 8.83 -2.09 11.36
CA ASP A 84 7.87 -2.30 12.43
C ASP A 84 7.77 -1.04 13.29
N ILE A 85 6.54 -0.71 13.67
CA ILE A 85 6.25 0.40 14.58
C ILE A 85 6.32 -0.09 16.03
N LEU A 86 5.92 -1.34 16.29
CA LEU A 86 6.08 -1.97 17.60
C LEU A 86 7.48 -2.55 17.79
N SER A 87 7.80 -2.92 19.03
CA SER A 87 9.09 -3.55 19.31
C SER A 87 9.20 -4.90 18.60
N GLN A 88 10.43 -5.30 18.27
CA GLN A 88 10.70 -6.59 17.63
C GLN A 88 10.08 -7.75 18.43
N GLN A 89 10.24 -7.73 19.76
CA GLN A 89 9.68 -8.75 20.66
C GLN A 89 8.15 -8.86 20.57
N GLN A 90 7.44 -7.73 20.45
CA GLN A 90 5.99 -7.72 20.29
C GLN A 90 5.58 -8.28 18.92
N CYS A 91 6.27 -7.86 17.86
CA CYS A 91 5.98 -8.32 16.52
C CYS A 91 6.28 -9.81 16.33
N ASP A 92 7.38 -10.31 16.89
CA ASP A 92 7.74 -11.73 16.89
C ASP A 92 6.67 -12.55 17.61
N ARG A 93 6.20 -12.05 18.77
CA ARG A 93 5.09 -12.69 19.49
C ARG A 93 3.81 -12.74 18.67
N TYR A 94 3.44 -11.67 17.97
CA TYR A 94 2.25 -11.67 17.11
C TYR A 94 2.39 -12.62 15.93
N LYS A 95 3.58 -12.69 15.33
CA LYS A 95 3.89 -13.63 14.26
C LYS A 95 3.82 -15.07 14.73
N SER A 96 4.40 -15.39 15.89
CA SER A 96 4.45 -16.75 16.42
C SER A 96 3.07 -17.31 16.77
N ILE A 97 2.12 -16.45 17.16
CA ILE A 97 0.72 -16.83 17.44
C ILE A 97 -0.21 -16.67 16.22
N GLY A 98 0.34 -16.47 15.01
CA GLY A 98 -0.43 -16.42 13.77
C GLY A 98 -1.30 -15.18 13.58
N LYS A 99 -1.05 -14.09 14.32
CA LYS A 99 -1.86 -12.86 14.27
C LYS A 99 -1.46 -11.87 13.19
N CYS A 100 -0.56 -12.22 12.28
CA CYS A 100 -0.17 -11.36 11.18
C CYS A 100 -1.37 -10.92 10.32
N SER A 101 -2.41 -11.73 10.14
CA SER A 101 -3.58 -11.35 9.34
C SER A 101 -4.46 -10.25 9.97
N ALA A 102 -4.30 -9.97 11.27
CA ALA A 102 -5.08 -8.96 11.98
C ALA A 102 -4.69 -7.54 11.53
N SER A 103 -5.66 -6.67 11.26
CA SER A 103 -5.44 -5.29 10.77
C SER A 103 -4.44 -4.49 11.62
N TYR A 104 -4.44 -4.71 12.94
CA TYR A 104 -3.47 -4.11 13.85
C TYR A 104 -2.04 -4.58 13.54
N THR A 105 -1.80 -5.88 13.56
CA THR A 105 -0.47 -6.46 13.29
C THR A 105 -0.01 -6.18 11.85
N LYS A 106 -0.94 -6.15 10.88
CA LYS A 106 -0.68 -5.74 9.49
C LYS A 106 -0.13 -4.32 9.34
N ILE A 107 -0.44 -3.41 10.25
CA ILE A 107 0.03 -2.01 10.16
C ILE A 107 1.32 -1.82 10.98
N TYR A 108 1.35 -2.41 12.17
CA TYR A 108 2.38 -2.13 13.17
C TYR A 108 3.56 -3.10 13.15
N CYS A 109 3.39 -4.27 12.54
CA CYS A 109 4.42 -5.31 12.43
C CYS A 109 4.67 -5.67 10.95
N ARG A 110 4.66 -4.65 10.08
CA ARG A 110 4.73 -4.83 8.63
C ARG A 110 6.00 -5.51 8.15
N LYS A 111 7.14 -5.21 8.75
CA LYS A 111 8.40 -5.85 8.40
C LYS A 111 8.41 -7.29 8.91
N THR A 112 8.11 -7.51 10.19
CA THR A 112 8.12 -8.85 10.78
C THR A 112 7.11 -9.80 10.15
N CYS A 113 5.92 -9.29 9.79
CA CYS A 113 4.86 -10.05 9.13
C CYS A 113 4.88 -9.96 7.59
N ASN A 114 5.98 -9.47 6.98
CA ASN A 114 6.16 -9.40 5.52
C ASN A 114 5.14 -8.54 4.74
N TYR A 115 4.37 -7.68 5.41
CA TYR A 115 3.44 -6.72 4.80
C TYR A 115 4.10 -5.42 4.32
N CYS A 116 5.41 -5.46 4.11
CA CYS A 116 6.10 -4.45 3.32
C CYS A 116 5.58 -4.42 1.89
N ASN A 117 5.17 -5.57 1.35
CA ASN A 117 4.77 -5.74 -0.04
C ASN A 117 3.26 -5.52 -0.27
N ASP A 118 2.44 -5.47 0.79
CA ASP A 118 0.97 -5.35 0.74
C ASP A 118 0.44 -3.91 0.53
N GLY A 119 1.23 -3.03 -0.07
CA GLY A 119 0.75 -1.71 -0.51
C GLY A 119 0.88 -0.57 0.51
N GLY A 120 1.67 -0.73 1.57
CA GLY A 120 2.07 0.37 2.45
C GLY A 120 3.47 0.92 2.15
N GLY A 121 3.94 0.84 0.91
CA GLY A 121 5.11 1.59 0.49
C GLY A 121 6.34 0.77 0.08
N GLY A 122 6.87 1.13 -1.08
CA GLY A 122 8.24 0.85 -1.51
C GLY A 122 8.55 -0.58 -1.94
N GLY A 123 7.92 -1.09 -3.00
CA GLY A 123 8.26 -2.39 -3.59
C GLY A 123 7.49 -2.72 -4.87
N HIS A 124 7.60 -1.86 -5.89
CA HIS A 124 7.17 -2.04 -7.31
C HIS A 124 6.01 -2.99 -7.65
N CYS A 125 4.85 -2.80 -7.04
CA CYS A 125 3.60 -3.08 -7.76
C CYS A 125 3.09 -1.79 -8.41
N GLY A 126 3.61 -1.56 -9.61
CA GLY A 126 3.31 -0.41 -10.44
C GLY A 126 3.30 -0.81 -11.91
N ASP A 127 2.76 0.07 -12.73
CA ASP A 127 2.84 -0.08 -14.17
C ASP A 127 4.25 0.32 -14.64
N LYS A 128 4.87 -0.53 -15.46
CA LYS A 128 6.13 -0.26 -16.16
C LYS A 128 5.91 0.54 -17.44
N TRP A 129 4.77 0.32 -18.11
CA TRP A 129 4.39 1.09 -19.29
C TRP A 129 3.73 2.41 -18.90
N SER A 130 3.65 3.33 -19.87
CA SER A 130 2.98 4.61 -19.66
C SER A 130 1.52 4.42 -19.23
N GLN A 131 1.03 5.34 -18.39
CA GLN A 131 -0.35 5.32 -17.93
C GLN A 131 -1.36 5.29 -19.08
N SER A 132 -1.10 6.05 -20.16
CA SER A 132 -1.94 6.06 -21.36
C SER A 132 -2.01 4.71 -22.06
N LYS A 133 -0.87 4.00 -22.15
CA LYS A 133 -0.82 2.66 -22.72
C LYS A 133 -1.55 1.66 -21.83
N CYS A 134 -1.26 1.63 -20.53
CA CYS A 134 -1.92 0.70 -19.62
C CYS A 134 -3.43 0.94 -19.51
N LYS A 135 -3.88 2.20 -19.49
CA LYS A 135 -5.30 2.55 -19.50
C LYS A 135 -6.00 2.02 -20.76
N ARG A 136 -5.41 2.25 -21.93
CA ARG A 136 -5.95 1.74 -23.20
C ARG A 136 -6.02 0.21 -23.20
N GLU A 137 -4.97 -0.48 -22.77
CA GLU A 137 -4.98 -1.95 -22.70
C GLU A 137 -6.04 -2.48 -21.73
N HIS A 138 -6.26 -1.79 -20.61
CA HIS A 138 -7.33 -2.13 -19.66
C HIS A 138 -8.72 -1.93 -20.26
N GLU A 139 -8.98 -0.78 -20.90
CA GLU A 139 -10.25 -0.48 -21.57
C GLU A 139 -10.55 -1.45 -22.72
N CYS A 140 -9.52 -1.90 -23.44
CA CYS A 140 -9.63 -2.94 -24.46
C CYS A 140 -9.75 -4.36 -23.88
N GLY A 141 -9.74 -4.53 -22.55
CA GLY A 141 -9.84 -5.84 -21.90
C GLY A 141 -8.63 -6.74 -22.13
N ASN A 142 -7.44 -6.17 -22.35
CA ASN A 142 -6.20 -6.91 -22.67
C ASN A 142 -5.37 -7.30 -21.44
N CYS A 143 -5.83 -7.03 -20.22
CA CYS A 143 -5.12 -7.36 -18.98
C CYS A 143 -4.86 -8.86 -18.75
N TRP A 144 -5.40 -9.74 -19.59
CA TRP A 144 -5.08 -11.17 -19.59
C TRP A 144 -3.76 -11.49 -20.34
N LYS A 145 -3.30 -10.61 -21.24
CA LYS A 145 -2.06 -10.80 -22.03
C LYS A 145 -0.81 -10.69 -21.16
N SER A 146 0.19 -11.53 -21.40
CA SER A 146 1.39 -11.67 -20.55
C SER A 146 2.25 -10.39 -20.44
N ASP A 147 2.45 -9.70 -21.57
CA ASP A 147 3.15 -8.43 -21.66
C ASP A 147 2.39 -7.31 -20.94
N VAL A 148 1.06 -7.26 -21.07
CA VAL A 148 0.21 -6.31 -20.34
C VAL A 148 0.22 -6.61 -18.84
N LYS A 149 0.10 -7.88 -18.42
CA LYS A 149 0.18 -8.29 -17.01
C LYS A 149 1.49 -7.87 -16.35
N SER A 150 2.62 -8.05 -17.04
CA SER A 150 3.94 -7.76 -16.49
C SER A 150 4.29 -6.27 -16.48
N ASN A 151 3.69 -5.48 -17.38
CA ASN A 151 3.96 -4.05 -17.52
C ASN A 151 2.83 -3.13 -17.02
N CYS A 152 1.65 -3.64 -16.72
CA CYS A 152 0.48 -2.87 -16.28
C CYS A 152 -0.16 -3.48 -15.02
N LYS A 153 0.66 -4.00 -14.11
CA LYS A 153 0.21 -4.72 -12.89
C LYS A 153 -0.78 -3.91 -12.06
N LYS A 154 -0.57 -2.61 -11.91
CA LYS A 154 -1.42 -1.75 -11.09
C LYS A 154 -2.72 -1.44 -11.81
N THR A 155 -2.64 -1.01 -13.07
CA THR A 155 -3.83 -0.70 -13.87
C THR A 155 -4.71 -1.94 -14.07
N CYS A 156 -4.13 -3.13 -14.16
CA CYS A 156 -4.85 -4.40 -14.26
C CYS A 156 -5.28 -4.99 -12.91
N GLY A 157 -5.21 -4.24 -11.80
CA GLY A 157 -5.65 -4.73 -10.48
C GLY A 157 -4.89 -5.98 -9.99
N LEU A 158 -3.66 -6.18 -10.46
CA LEU A 158 -2.75 -7.25 -10.04
C LEU A 158 -1.89 -6.83 -8.84
N CYS A 159 -2.08 -5.59 -8.37
CA CYS A 159 -1.47 -5.10 -7.15
C CYS A 159 -2.45 -5.24 -5.97
N GLY A 160 -2.12 -6.13 -5.03
CA GLY A 160 -2.94 -6.41 -3.85
C GLY A 160 -3.23 -7.90 -3.69
N THR A 161 -4.15 -8.21 -2.78
CA THR A 161 -4.55 -9.59 -2.47
C THR A 161 -5.17 -10.30 -3.67
N CYS A 162 -4.96 -11.60 -3.75
CA CYS A 162 -5.57 -12.52 -4.69
C CYS A 162 -7.09 -12.57 -4.47
N SER A 163 -7.81 -11.75 -5.25
CA SER A 163 -9.27 -11.70 -5.33
C SER A 163 -9.74 -11.79 -6.78
N ASP A 164 -10.95 -12.26 -7.02
CA ASP A 164 -11.53 -12.23 -8.36
C ASP A 164 -11.82 -10.79 -8.78
N VAL A 165 -11.58 -10.51 -10.06
CA VAL A 165 -11.89 -9.22 -10.69
C VAL A 165 -13.35 -9.20 -11.19
N MET A 166 -13.89 -10.37 -11.54
CA MET A 166 -15.30 -10.58 -11.89
C MET A 166 -16.11 -11.03 -10.67
N ASP A 167 -17.44 -10.92 -10.75
CA ASP A 167 -18.34 -11.39 -9.71
C ASP A 167 -18.21 -12.90 -9.44
N LEU A 168 -18.44 -13.26 -8.18
CA LEU A 168 -18.24 -14.60 -7.67
C LEU A 168 -19.14 -15.64 -8.36
N GLU A 169 -20.37 -15.28 -8.71
CA GLU A 169 -21.33 -16.21 -9.33
C GLU A 169 -20.86 -16.64 -10.73
N ARG A 170 -20.39 -15.71 -11.55
CA ARG A 170 -19.79 -16.03 -12.85
C ARG A 170 -18.51 -16.83 -12.70
N CYS A 171 -17.67 -16.52 -11.72
CA CYS A 171 -16.45 -17.30 -11.49
C CYS A 171 -16.73 -18.74 -11.05
N ILE A 172 -17.75 -18.96 -10.21
CA ILE A 172 -18.21 -20.31 -9.86
C ILE A 172 -18.74 -21.05 -11.11
N TYR A 173 -19.51 -20.37 -11.95
CA TYR A 173 -19.98 -20.95 -13.22
C TYR A 173 -18.81 -21.38 -14.10
N TYR A 174 -17.83 -20.51 -14.32
CA TYR A 174 -16.67 -20.83 -15.15
C TYR A 174 -15.80 -21.94 -14.58
N GLN A 175 -15.65 -21.99 -13.25
CA GLN A 175 -14.95 -23.06 -12.56
C GLN A 175 -15.64 -24.41 -12.79
N LYS A 176 -16.97 -24.49 -12.62
CA LYS A 176 -17.76 -25.71 -12.81
C LYS A 176 -17.69 -26.24 -14.25
N ASN A 177 -17.54 -25.34 -15.22
CA ASN A 177 -17.45 -25.68 -16.64
C ASN A 177 -15.99 -25.81 -17.15
N ASN A 178 -15.01 -25.96 -16.24
CA ASN A 178 -13.59 -26.18 -16.54
C ASN A 178 -12.87 -25.07 -17.34
N TYR A 179 -13.46 -23.88 -17.47
CA TYR A 179 -12.82 -22.77 -18.17
C TYR A 179 -11.55 -22.25 -17.46
N CYS A 180 -11.38 -22.55 -16.17
CA CYS A 180 -10.15 -22.25 -15.45
C CYS A 180 -8.91 -22.97 -16.03
N LEU A 181 -9.07 -24.06 -16.79
CA LEU A 181 -7.95 -24.81 -17.37
C LEU A 181 -7.62 -24.36 -18.80
N THR A 182 -8.62 -23.87 -19.52
CA THR A 182 -8.56 -23.67 -20.98
C THR A 182 -8.63 -22.20 -21.40
N ASP A 183 -9.17 -21.32 -20.56
CA ASP A 183 -9.41 -19.92 -20.90
C ASP A 183 -8.55 -18.96 -20.04
N ALA A 184 -7.55 -18.35 -20.68
CA ALA A 184 -6.63 -17.42 -20.04
C ALA A 184 -7.28 -16.12 -19.55
N LYS A 185 -8.43 -15.71 -20.12
CA LYS A 185 -9.23 -14.58 -19.62
C LYS A 185 -9.94 -14.99 -18.34
N VAL A 186 -10.57 -16.16 -18.32
CA VAL A 186 -11.22 -16.69 -17.10
C VAL A 186 -10.20 -16.84 -15.98
N GLN A 187 -9.02 -17.38 -16.26
CA GLN A 187 -7.91 -17.46 -15.30
C GLN A 187 -7.47 -16.11 -14.73
N TYR A 188 -7.66 -15.01 -15.46
CA TYR A 188 -7.35 -13.66 -14.99
C TYR A 188 -8.51 -13.08 -14.17
N TRP A 189 -9.73 -13.11 -14.71
CA TRP A 189 -10.91 -12.52 -14.07
C TRP A 189 -11.31 -13.26 -12.80
N CYS A 190 -11.10 -14.56 -12.78
CA CYS A 190 -11.43 -15.47 -11.69
C CYS A 190 -10.16 -16.01 -11.04
N LYS A 191 -9.14 -15.16 -10.89
CA LYS A 191 -7.80 -15.59 -10.46
C LYS A 191 -7.75 -16.26 -9.07
N SER A 192 -8.63 -15.87 -8.16
CA SER A 192 -8.78 -16.51 -6.85
C SER A 192 -9.58 -17.82 -6.97
N SER A 193 -10.74 -17.78 -7.63
CA SER A 193 -11.59 -18.96 -7.85
C SER A 193 -10.89 -20.07 -8.66
N CYS A 194 -10.09 -19.70 -9.66
CA CYS A 194 -9.29 -20.60 -10.49
C CYS A 194 -7.94 -20.97 -9.85
N LYS A 195 -7.61 -20.46 -8.66
CA LYS A 195 -6.34 -20.69 -7.94
C LYS A 195 -5.09 -20.34 -8.76
N THR A 196 -5.19 -19.37 -9.65
CA THR A 196 -4.08 -18.90 -10.49
C THR A 196 -3.31 -17.74 -9.86
N CYS A 197 -3.80 -17.22 -8.73
CA CYS A 197 -3.02 -16.43 -7.79
C CYS A 197 -3.04 -17.08 -6.39
N ARG A 198 -2.11 -16.65 -5.53
CA ARG A 198 -2.09 -17.02 -4.12
C ARG A 198 -2.09 -15.74 -3.29
N ASN A 199 -2.81 -15.80 -2.17
CA ASN A 199 -2.58 -14.87 -1.06
C ASN A 199 -1.42 -15.46 -0.29
N ASP A 200 -0.27 -14.79 -0.33
CA ASP A 200 0.87 -15.16 0.52
C ASP A 200 0.64 -14.67 1.95
#